data_AF-A0A8C2QBK7-F1
#
_entry.id   AF-A0A8C2QBK7-F1
#
_cell.length_a   1.000
_cell.length_b   1.000
_cell.length_c   1.000
_cell.angle_alpha   90.00
_cell.angle_beta   90.00
_cell.angle_gamma   90.00
#
_symmetry.space_group_name_H-M   'P 1'
#
loop_
_entity.id
_entity.type
_entity.pdbx_description
1 polymer ?
#
loop_
_entity_poly.entity_id
_entity_poly.type
_entity_poly.pdbx_seq_one_letter_code
_entity_poly.pdbx_strand_id
1 'polypeptide(L)' 'MSVDHMSGMSGVNMPGNSSSGWCIFVYNLGQDADEGILWQMFGPFGAVTNVKVIRDFNTNKCKGFG' A
#
# COMPACT_ATOMS: atom_id res chain seq x y z
N MET A 1 -49.35 -8.80 -7.64
CA MET A 1 -48.21 -9.02 -6.73
C MET A 1 -47.13 -9.70 -7.56
N SER A 2 -46.52 -8.94 -8.47
CA SER A 2 -45.49 -9.46 -9.36
C SER A 2 -44.15 -9.14 -8.73
N VAL A 3 -43.34 -10.17 -8.49
CA VAL A 3 -41.95 -10.05 -8.07
C VAL A 3 -41.08 -10.38 -9.27
N ASP A 4 -40.71 -9.35 -10.02
CA ASP A 4 -39.72 -9.45 -11.08
C ASP A 4 -38.33 -9.01 -10.57
N HIS A 5 -37.46 -10.02 -10.56
CA HIS A 5 -36.09 -10.03 -11.06
C HIS A 5 -35.09 -8.94 -10.61
N MET A 6 -34.17 -9.40 -9.74
CA MET A 6 -32.81 -8.90 -9.56
C MET A 6 -32.11 -8.66 -10.91
N SER A 7 -31.76 -7.41 -11.24
CA SER A 7 -30.85 -7.09 -12.35
C SER A 7 -30.23 -5.72 -12.14
N GLY A 8 -28.89 -5.68 -12.26
CA GLY A 8 -28.14 -4.45 -12.38
C GLY A 8 -27.34 -4.08 -11.14
N MET A 9 -26.24 -4.79 -10.90
CA MET A 9 -25.08 -4.20 -10.25
C MET A 9 -24.58 -3.06 -11.17
N SER A 10 -25.23 -1.90 -11.05
CA SER A 10 -24.91 -0.70 -11.77
C SER A 10 -23.48 -0.29 -11.45
N GLY A 11 -22.63 -0.40 -12.46
CA GLY A 11 -21.34 0.29 -12.55
C GLY A 11 -20.41 0.04 -11.38
N VAL A 12 -19.44 -0.85 -11.57
CA VAL A 12 -18.10 -0.60 -11.01
C VAL A 12 -17.58 0.70 -11.62
N ASN A 13 -18.07 1.83 -11.10
CA ASN A 13 -17.40 3.11 -11.21
C ASN A 13 -16.09 2.89 -10.46
N MET A 14 -15.04 2.52 -11.20
CA MET A 14 -13.70 2.79 -10.74
C MET A 14 -13.54 4.29 -10.95
N PRO A 15 -13.71 5.14 -9.91
CA PRO A 15 -13.32 6.52 -10.06
C PRO A 15 -11.85 6.48 -10.46
N GLY A 16 -11.54 7.07 -11.62
CA GLY A 16 -10.17 7.30 -12.04
C GLY A 16 -9.49 8.00 -10.87
N ASN A 17 -8.66 7.26 -10.14
CA ASN A 17 -8.03 7.79 -8.95
C ASN A 17 -6.81 8.59 -9.40
N SER A 18 -7.10 9.80 -9.85
CA SER A 18 -6.13 10.90 -9.95
C SER A 18 -5.89 11.55 -8.59
N SER A 19 -6.16 10.89 -7.46
CA SER A 19 -5.41 11.14 -6.21
C SER A 19 -4.22 10.19 -6.20
N SER A 20 -3.27 10.49 -7.07
CA SER A 20 -1.94 9.92 -7.04
C SER A 20 -1.34 10.26 -5.67
N GLY A 21 -1.39 9.32 -4.74
CA GLY A 21 -0.70 9.47 -3.47
C GLY A 21 0.78 9.78 -3.72
N TRP A 22 1.45 10.32 -2.72
CA TRP A 22 2.88 10.60 -2.79
C TRP A 22 3.64 9.29 -2.59
N CYS A 23 4.46 8.91 -3.58
CA CYS A 23 5.44 7.84 -3.41
C CYS A 23 6.76 8.47 -2.94
N ILE A 24 7.18 8.09 -1.74
CA ILE A 24 8.45 8.54 -1.16
C ILE A 24 9.44 7.39 -1.15
N PHE A 25 10.73 7.72 -1.20
CA PHE A 25 11.82 6.77 -1.10
C PHE A 25 12.57 7.02 0.21
N VAL A 26 12.81 5.97 0.99
CA VAL A 26 13.45 6.04 2.30
C VAL A 26 14.79 5.30 2.25
N TYR A 27 15.85 5.97 2.70
CA TYR A 27 17.19 5.39 2.86
C TYR A 27 17.56 5.24 4.33
N ASN A 28 18.68 4.57 4.59
CA ASN A 28 19.27 4.41 5.92
C ASN A 28 18.36 3.62 6.88
N LEU A 29 17.60 2.67 6.33
CA LEU A 29 16.86 1.69 7.11
C LEU A 29 17.84 0.68 7.74
N GLY A 30 17.55 0.22 8.95
CA GLY A 30 18.32 -0.84 9.59
C GLY A 30 18.24 -2.16 8.80
N GLN A 31 19.24 -3.03 8.97
CA GLN A 31 19.26 -4.36 8.33
C GLN A 31 18.07 -5.24 8.74
N ASP A 32 17.48 -4.97 9.90
CA ASP A 32 16.33 -5.66 10.48
C ASP A 32 15.02 -4.89 10.28
N ALA A 33 15.02 -3.80 9.51
CA ALA A 33 13.80 -3.08 9.19
C ALA A 33 12.81 -3.97 8.41
N ASP A 34 11.53 -3.68 8.48
CA ASP A 34 10.49 -4.37 7.72
C ASP A 34 9.38 -3.38 7.37
N GLU A 35 8.40 -3.83 6.60
CA GLU A 35 7.28 -3.00 6.20
C GLU A 35 6.53 -2.44 7.42
N GLY A 36 6.37 -3.24 8.48
CA GLY A 36 5.66 -2.89 9.70
C GLY A 36 6.23 -1.66 10.41
N ILE A 37 7.55 -1.53 10.49
CA ILE A 37 8.16 -0.33 11.10
C ILE A 37 7.91 0.92 10.25
N LEU A 38 7.87 0.82 8.91
CA LEU A 38 7.50 1.94 8.05
C LEU A 38 6.01 2.31 8.24
N TRP A 39 5.12 1.33 8.33
CA TRP A 39 3.69 1.57 8.64
C TRP A 39 3.52 2.31 9.96
N GLN A 40 4.25 1.90 11.00
CA GLN A 40 4.18 2.53 12.32
C GLN A 40 4.79 3.94 12.33
N MET A 41 5.90 4.16 11.61
CA MET A 41 6.54 5.47 11.51
C MET A 41 5.70 6.47 10.71
N PHE A 42 5.11 6.05 9.60
CA PHE A 42 4.36 6.94 8.71
C PHE A 42 2.86 7.06 9.04
N GLY A 43 2.30 6.10 9.78
CA GLY A 43 0.88 6.08 10.17
C GLY A 43 0.37 7.37 10.84
N PRO A 44 1.15 8.04 11.73
CA PRO A 44 0.75 9.33 12.30
C PRO A 44 0.63 10.47 11.29
N PHE A 45 1.29 10.38 10.13
CA PHE A 45 1.31 11.41 9.09
C PHE A 45 0.22 11.21 8.03
N GLY A 46 -0.43 10.05 7.99
CA GLY A 46 -1.54 9.79 7.08
C GLY A 46 -1.71 8.31 6.75
N ALA A 47 -2.72 8.04 5.92
CA ALA A 47 -2.98 6.69 5.42
C ALA A 47 -1.86 6.25 4.46
N VAL A 48 -1.05 5.29 4.90
CA VAL A 48 -0.09 4.61 4.04
C VAL A 48 -0.85 3.62 3.15
N THR A 49 -0.56 3.62 1.85
CA THR A 49 -1.28 2.78 0.88
C THR A 49 -0.50 1.52 0.52
N ASN A 50 0.82 1.65 0.43
CA ASN A 50 1.72 0.56 0.09
C ASN A 50 3.10 0.83 0.70
N VAL A 51 3.79 -0.23 1.11
CA VAL A 51 5.16 -0.20 1.61
C VAL A 51 5.92 -1.34 0.95
N LYS A 52 7.14 -1.07 0.50
CA LYS A 52 7.99 -2.08 -0.10
C LYS A 52 9.41 -1.93 0.41
N VAL A 53 9.84 -2.81 1.28
CA VAL A 53 11.23 -2.79 1.75
C VAL A 53 12.09 -3.65 0.83
N ILE A 54 13.19 -3.10 0.32
CA ILE A 54 14.08 -3.84 -0.58
C ILE A 54 15.03 -4.70 0.26
N ARG A 55 14.95 -6.01 0.05
CA ARG A 55 15.73 -7.01 0.77
C ARG A 55 16.71 -7.72 -0.16
N ASP A 56 17.83 -8.15 0.39
CA ASP A 56 18.78 -9.03 -0.30
C ASP A 56 18.22 -10.46 -0.34
N PHE A 57 18.25 -11.09 -1.52
CA PHE A 57 17.65 -12.41 -1.72
C PHE A 57 18.38 -13.53 -0.97
N ASN A 58 19.69 -13.38 -0.74
CA ASN A 58 20.50 -14.43 -0.11
C ASN A 58 20.35 -14.39 1.42
N THR A 59 20.37 -13.18 2.00
CA THR A 59 20.35 -12.97 3.45
C THR A 59 18.96 -12.68 4.00
N ASN A 60 17.98 -12.38 3.15
CA ASN A 60 16.65 -11.87 3.50
C ASN A 60 16.65 -10.61 4.37
N LYS A 61 17.81 -9.95 4.50
CA LYS A 61 17.97 -8.71 5.25
C LYS A 61 17.69 -7.51 4.39
N CYS A 62 17.33 -6.41 5.02
CA CYS A 62 17.09 -5.15 4.33
C CYS A 62 18.37 -4.57 3.76
N LYS A 63 18.27 -4.07 2.52
CA LYS A 63 19.37 -3.39 1.84
C LYS A 63 19.54 -1.94 2.30
N GLY A 64 18.75 -1.52 3.28
CA GLY A 64 18.76 -0.18 3.86
C GLY A 64 17.89 0.83 3.14
N PHE A 65 16.99 0.39 2.25
CA PHE A 65 16.08 1.27 1.52
C PHE A 65 14.75 0.62 1.13
N GLY A 66 13.75 1.46 0.83
CA GLY A 66 12.39 1.06 0.45
C GLY A 66 11.54 2.24 0.00
#